data_AF-A0A654TXK4-F1
#
_entry.id   AF-A0A654TXK4-F1
#
_cell.length_a   1.000
_cell.length_b   1.000
_cell.length_c   1.000
_cell.angle_alpha   90.00
_cell.angle_beta   90.00
_cell.angle_gamma   90.00
#
_symmetry.space_group_name_H-M   'P 1'
#
loop_
_entity.id
_entity.type
_entity.pdbx_description
1 polymer ?
#
loop_
_entity_poly.entity_id
_entity_poly.type
_entity_poly.pdbx_seq_one_letter_code
_entity_poly.pdbx_strand_id
1 'polypeptide(L)'
;MLNPRQWSERTVIALVMQHLDNSITTFTKRGKLGIRWYSSKQGHGEPNPTWIPIGNQVTRRIAAKIDGVAGGTWGELFNIPLTAHFLGGAVIGDDPEHGVIDPYHRVYGYPTLYVVDGAAISANLGVNPSLSIAAQAERAASLWPNKGETDRRPPQGEPYRRLAPIQPAHPVVPADAPGALRWLPIDPVSNAG
;
A
#
# COMPACT_ATOMS: atom_id res chain seq x y z
N MET A 1 2.94 34.92 18.33
CA MET A 1 4.19 34.36 17.75
C MET A 1 4.25 32.90 18.16
N LEU A 2 4.39 31.96 17.21
CA LEU A 2 4.47 30.52 17.52
C LEU A 2 5.79 30.24 18.29
N ASN A 3 5.69 29.61 19.47
CA ASN A 3 6.86 29.23 20.27
C ASN A 3 7.35 27.84 19.84
N PRO A 4 8.59 27.69 19.35
CA PRO A 4 9.10 26.41 18.82
C PRO A 4 9.54 25.39 19.90
N ARG A 5 9.54 25.75 21.19
CA ARG A 5 9.88 24.80 22.27
C ARG A 5 8.80 23.72 22.40
N GLN A 6 9.21 22.46 22.55
CA GLN A 6 8.33 21.28 22.71
C GLN A 6 7.29 21.17 21.60
N TRP A 7 7.64 21.57 20.37
CA TRP A 7 6.72 21.61 19.25
C TRP A 7 6.07 20.25 18.95
N SER A 8 6.79 19.14 19.13
CA SER A 8 6.28 17.78 18.97
C SER A 8 5.14 17.43 19.94
N GLU A 9 5.19 17.94 21.17
CA GLU A 9 4.17 17.69 22.21
C GLU A 9 2.93 18.59 22.05
N ARG A 10 3.05 19.63 21.21
CA ARG A 10 2.04 20.70 21.05
C ARG A 10 1.45 20.75 19.65
N THR A 11 1.72 19.74 18.82
CA THR A 11 1.30 19.67 17.41
C THR A 11 0.43 18.45 17.17
N VAL A 12 -0.72 18.67 16.54
CA VAL A 12 -1.57 17.60 16.01
C VAL A 12 -1.44 17.60 14.48
N ILE A 13 -1.06 16.46 13.91
CA ILE A 13 -0.89 16.31 12.46
C ILE A 13 -2.20 15.75 11.89
N ALA A 14 -2.91 16.57 11.11
CA ALA A 14 -4.09 16.14 10.36
C ALA A 14 -3.65 15.65 8.97
N LEU A 15 -3.50 14.33 8.81
CA LEU A 15 -3.22 13.71 7.52
C LEU A 15 -4.51 13.55 6.73
N VAL A 16 -4.51 14.01 5.48
CA VAL A 16 -5.67 13.96 4.58
C VAL A 16 -5.32 13.10 3.38
N MET A 17 -6.20 12.14 3.08
CA MET A 17 -6.06 11.27 1.91
C MET A 17 -7.07 11.64 0.84
N GLN A 18 -6.70 11.40 -0.42
CA GLN A 18 -7.55 11.65 -1.59
C GLN A 18 -7.65 10.37 -2.42
N HIS A 19 -8.79 10.20 -3.07
CA HIS A 19 -9.13 9.03 -3.89
C HIS A 19 -8.90 9.28 -5.39
N LEU A 20 -8.16 10.32 -5.76
CA LEU A 20 -7.89 10.60 -7.16
C LEU A 20 -7.02 9.50 -7.76
N ASP A 21 -7.34 9.08 -8.98
CA ASP A 21 -6.51 8.18 -9.77
C ASP A 21 -5.27 8.95 -10.24
N ASN A 22 -4.20 8.87 -9.45
CA ASN A 22 -2.94 9.53 -9.70
C ASN A 22 -1.78 8.55 -9.53
N SER A 23 -0.66 8.87 -10.20
CA SER A 23 0.54 8.07 -10.09
C SER A 23 1.80 8.93 -10.21
N ILE A 24 2.91 8.40 -9.70
CA ILE A 24 4.23 8.98 -9.83
C ILE A 24 5.14 7.94 -10.49
N THR A 25 5.90 8.37 -11.50
CA THR A 25 7.00 7.56 -12.04
C THR A 25 8.30 7.98 -11.38
N THR A 26 8.93 7.06 -10.66
CA THR A 26 10.28 7.25 -10.09
C THR A 26 11.34 6.75 -11.07
N PHE A 27 12.45 7.48 -11.18
CA PHE A 27 13.57 7.11 -12.03
C PHE A 27 14.87 7.68 -11.48
N THR A 28 16.00 7.13 -11.91
CA THR A 28 17.32 7.66 -11.52
C THR A 28 17.86 8.58 -12.60
N LYS A 29 18.41 9.72 -12.21
CA LYS A 29 19.19 10.63 -13.07
C LYS A 29 20.67 10.50 -12.76
N ARG A 30 21.52 10.51 -13.78
CA ARG A 30 22.98 10.54 -13.60
C ARG A 30 23.45 12.00 -13.61
N GLY A 31 24.07 12.44 -12.52
CA GLY A 31 24.68 13.76 -12.41
C GLY A 31 26.00 13.87 -13.18
N LYS A 32 26.53 15.10 -13.30
CA LYS A 32 27.78 15.39 -14.02
C LYS A 32 29.00 14.64 -13.46
N LEU A 33 29.00 14.31 -12.17
CA LEU A 33 30.05 13.53 -11.50
C LEU A 33 29.80 12.01 -11.53
N GLY A 34 28.86 11.53 -12.34
CA GLY A 34 28.52 10.10 -12.43
C GLY A 34 27.62 9.57 -11.30
N ILE A 35 27.39 10.35 -10.24
CA ILE A 35 26.50 10.01 -9.12
C ILE A 35 25.05 9.91 -9.62
N ARG A 36 24.35 8.83 -9.26
CA ARG A 36 22.92 8.66 -9.56
C ARG A 36 22.07 9.23 -8.42
N TRP A 37 21.03 9.96 -8.79
CA TRP A 37 20.06 10.55 -7.88
C TRP A 37 18.67 10.05 -8.24
N TYR A 38 17.84 9.75 -7.25
CA TYR A 38 16.43 9.47 -7.49
C TYR A 38 15.67 10.75 -7.78
N SER A 39 14.78 10.69 -8.75
CA SER A 39 13.86 11.76 -9.14
C SER A 39 12.51 11.15 -9.44
N SER A 40 11.46 11.95 -9.34
CA SER A 40 10.12 11.59 -9.76
C SER A 40 9.62 12.52 -10.86
N LYS A 41 8.59 12.06 -11.58
CA LYS A 41 7.73 12.87 -12.45
C LYS A 41 6.29 12.38 -12.29
N GLN A 42 5.32 13.20 -12.71
CA GLN A 42 3.93 12.76 -12.82
C GLN A 42 3.85 11.52 -13.72
N GLY A 43 3.13 10.50 -13.27
CA GLY A 43 2.82 9.31 -14.05
C GLY A 43 1.52 9.47 -14.84
N HIS A 44 0.78 8.36 -15.05
CA HIS A 44 -0.58 8.40 -15.58
C HIS A 44 -1.58 8.98 -14.57
N GLY A 45 -2.78 9.31 -15.04
CA GLY A 45 -3.87 9.82 -14.19
C GLY A 45 -3.78 11.32 -13.91
N GLU A 46 -4.57 11.77 -12.94
CA GLU A 46 -4.69 13.17 -12.55
C GLU A 46 -3.46 13.66 -11.79
N PRO A 47 -3.10 14.96 -11.90
CA PRO A 47 -2.01 15.52 -11.10
C PRO A 47 -2.36 15.46 -9.61
N ASN A 48 -1.35 15.18 -8.79
CA ASN A 48 -1.49 15.25 -7.33
C ASN A 48 -1.94 16.66 -6.91
N PRO A 49 -3.09 16.79 -6.21
CA PRO A 49 -3.58 18.09 -5.78
C PRO A 49 -2.59 18.72 -4.81
N THR A 50 -2.22 19.95 -5.09
CA THR A 50 -1.31 20.71 -4.22
C THR A 50 -2.06 21.42 -3.10
N TRP A 51 -3.39 21.45 -3.18
CA TRP A 51 -4.29 22.06 -2.21
C TRP A 51 -5.56 21.21 -2.04
N ILE A 52 -5.93 20.91 -0.80
CA ILE A 52 -7.09 20.07 -0.49
C ILE A 52 -8.09 20.90 0.33
N PRO A 53 -9.09 21.55 -0.31
CA PRO A 53 -10.00 22.48 0.37
C PRO A 53 -10.73 21.85 1.56
N ILE A 54 -11.18 20.61 1.42
CA ILE A 54 -11.88 19.89 2.48
C ILE A 54 -10.96 19.59 3.66
N GLY A 55 -9.71 19.21 3.39
CA GLY A 55 -8.68 19.01 4.40
C GLY A 55 -8.43 20.28 5.20
N ASN A 56 -8.27 21.41 4.50
CA ASN A 56 -8.04 22.70 5.12
C ASN A 56 -9.24 23.21 5.92
N GLN A 57 -10.47 22.93 5.48
CA GLN A 57 -11.67 23.21 6.27
C GLN A 57 -11.72 22.37 7.55
N VAL A 58 -11.41 21.08 7.48
CA VAL A 58 -11.39 20.19 8.66
C VAL A 58 -10.31 20.62 9.65
N THR A 59 -9.10 20.90 9.19
CA THR A 59 -7.99 21.38 10.03
C THR A 59 -8.36 22.69 10.75
N ARG A 60 -9.01 23.64 10.06
CA ARG A 60 -9.50 24.88 10.69
C ARG A 60 -10.57 24.62 11.75
N ARG A 61 -11.48 23.67 11.51
CA ARG A 61 -12.51 23.29 12.50
C ARG A 61 -11.90 22.59 13.73
N ILE A 62 -10.88 21.77 13.54
CA ILE A 62 -10.12 21.16 14.65
C ILE A 62 -9.44 22.24 15.47
N ALA A 63 -8.71 23.16 14.81
CA ALA A 63 -8.02 24.27 15.45
C ALA A 63 -8.98 25.13 16.31
N ALA A 64 -10.16 25.47 15.78
CA ALA A 64 -11.17 26.23 16.51
C ALA A 64 -11.71 25.50 17.76
N LYS A 65 -11.73 24.16 17.78
CA LYS A 65 -12.20 23.36 18.93
C LYS A 65 -11.16 23.17 20.02
N ILE A 66 -9.87 23.26 19.69
CA ILE A 66 -8.76 23.02 20.62
C ILE A 66 -7.99 24.29 20.99
N ASP A 67 -8.51 25.46 20.62
CA ASP A 67 -7.83 26.76 20.72
C ASP A 67 -6.42 26.73 20.10
N GLY A 68 -6.31 26.04 18.96
CA GLY A 68 -5.08 25.82 18.22
C GLY A 68 -4.91 26.77 17.02
N VAL A 69 -3.71 26.78 16.44
CA VAL A 69 -3.41 27.51 15.20
C VAL A 69 -3.32 26.51 14.05
N ALA A 70 -4.19 26.65 13.05
CA ALA A 70 -4.11 25.83 11.83
C ALA A 70 -2.91 26.25 10.97
N GLY A 71 -2.17 25.27 10.45
CA GLY A 71 -1.03 25.48 9.55
C GLY A 71 -0.88 24.35 8.54
N GLY A 72 -0.17 24.62 7.45
CA GLY A 72 0.23 23.63 6.44
C GLY A 72 1.69 23.21 6.60
N THR A 73 2.10 22.17 5.89
CA THR A 73 3.51 21.76 5.87
C THR A 73 4.32 22.66 4.93
N TRP A 74 5.64 22.76 5.13
CA TRP A 74 6.52 23.54 4.24
C TRP A 74 6.40 23.12 2.77
N GLY A 75 6.13 21.84 2.48
CA GLY A 75 5.95 21.33 1.10
C GLY A 75 4.69 21.85 0.39
N GLU A 76 3.61 22.08 1.13
CA GLU A 76 2.37 22.68 0.62
C GLU A 76 2.62 24.13 0.15
N LEU A 77 3.51 24.85 0.84
CA LEU A 77 3.93 26.20 0.47
C LEU A 77 4.64 26.26 -0.91
N PHE A 78 5.26 25.15 -1.33
CA PHE A 78 5.96 25.03 -2.61
C PHE A 78 5.21 24.18 -3.64
N ASN A 79 3.93 23.85 -3.40
CA ASN A 79 3.15 22.96 -4.28
C ASN A 79 3.82 21.60 -4.54
N ILE A 80 4.60 21.10 -3.57
CA ILE A 80 5.24 19.78 -3.66
C ILE A 80 4.35 18.80 -2.89
N PRO A 81 3.56 17.95 -3.57
CA PRO A 81 2.73 16.96 -2.90
C PRO A 81 3.64 15.94 -2.22
N LEU A 82 3.57 15.89 -0.90
CA LEU A 82 4.23 14.86 -0.09
C LEU A 82 3.27 13.68 0.03
N THR A 83 3.64 12.54 -0.57
CA THR A 83 2.98 11.27 -0.26
C THR A 83 3.84 10.49 0.72
N ALA A 84 3.21 9.88 1.72
CA ALA A 84 3.88 9.04 2.71
C ALA A 84 4.03 7.59 2.25
N HIS A 85 3.22 7.15 1.29
CA HIS A 85 3.11 5.74 0.91
C HIS A 85 3.22 5.60 -0.61
N PHE A 86 4.44 5.46 -1.14
CA PHE A 86 4.60 4.97 -2.51
C PHE A 86 4.13 3.51 -2.57
N LEU A 87 3.20 3.22 -3.47
CA LEU A 87 2.67 1.89 -3.73
C LEU A 87 2.98 1.50 -5.18
N GLY A 88 2.98 0.21 -5.45
CA GLY A 88 3.30 -0.32 -6.77
C GLY A 88 4.80 -0.42 -7.05
N GLY A 89 5.14 -0.63 -8.33
CA GLY A 89 6.52 -0.89 -8.78
C GLY A 89 6.83 -2.38 -8.94
N ALA A 90 6.13 -3.26 -8.23
CA ALA A 90 6.12 -4.71 -8.47
C ALA A 90 4.69 -5.24 -8.44
N VAL A 91 3.80 -4.58 -9.19
CA VAL A 91 2.35 -4.79 -9.11
C VAL A 91 1.94 -6.21 -9.54
N ILE A 92 0.85 -6.68 -8.94
CA ILE A 92 0.13 -7.87 -9.41
C ILE A 92 -0.45 -7.56 -10.79
N GLY A 93 -0.16 -8.44 -11.75
CA GLY A 93 -0.76 -8.42 -13.09
C GLY A 93 -1.30 -9.79 -13.48
N ASP A 94 -2.00 -9.82 -14.62
CA ASP A 94 -2.49 -11.07 -15.21
C ASP A 94 -1.41 -11.75 -16.07
N ASP A 95 -0.45 -10.97 -16.58
CA ASP A 95 0.68 -11.40 -17.41
C ASP A 95 1.94 -10.52 -17.15
N PRO A 96 3.14 -10.93 -17.62
CA PRO A 96 4.38 -10.17 -17.42
C PRO A 96 4.47 -8.84 -18.19
N GLU A 97 3.56 -8.54 -19.11
CA GLU A 97 3.50 -7.25 -19.81
C GLU A 97 2.79 -6.20 -18.96
N HIS A 98 1.84 -6.63 -18.12
CA HIS A 98 1.01 -5.76 -17.27
C HIS A 98 1.38 -5.80 -15.78
N GLY A 99 2.28 -6.68 -15.34
CA GLY A 99 2.73 -6.77 -13.95
C GLY A 99 4.09 -7.43 -13.76
N VAL A 100 4.60 -7.37 -12.53
CA VAL A 100 5.89 -7.99 -12.16
C VAL A 100 5.68 -9.32 -11.46
N ILE A 101 4.60 -9.43 -10.70
CA ILE A 101 4.20 -10.63 -9.98
C ILE A 101 2.83 -11.11 -10.45
N ASP A 102 2.62 -12.41 -10.37
CA ASP A 102 1.34 -13.04 -10.69
C ASP A 102 0.31 -12.88 -9.54
N PRO A 103 -0.96 -13.31 -9.72
CA PRO A 103 -2.00 -13.21 -8.69
C PRO A 103 -1.75 -14.00 -7.39
N TYR A 104 -0.66 -14.77 -7.33
CA TYR A 104 -0.18 -15.53 -6.18
C TYR A 104 1.15 -14.98 -5.63
N HIS A 105 1.53 -13.76 -6.04
CA HIS A 105 2.71 -13.03 -5.60
C HIS A 105 4.06 -13.64 -6.02
N ARG A 106 4.08 -14.50 -7.04
CA ARG A 106 5.33 -15.02 -7.63
C ARG A 106 5.83 -14.08 -8.71
N VAL A 107 7.12 -13.76 -8.73
CA VAL A 107 7.73 -12.99 -9.81
C VAL A 107 7.65 -13.77 -11.12
N TYR A 108 7.20 -13.14 -12.20
CA TYR A 108 7.15 -13.77 -13.52
C TYR A 108 8.53 -14.28 -13.94
N GLY A 109 8.62 -15.53 -14.37
CA GLY A 109 9.87 -16.19 -14.76
C GLY A 109 10.74 -16.68 -13.58
N TYR A 110 10.38 -16.33 -12.33
CA TYR A 110 11.08 -16.74 -11.11
C TYR A 110 10.08 -17.22 -10.05
N PRO A 111 9.43 -18.40 -10.23
CA PRO A 111 8.31 -18.84 -9.38
C PRO A 111 8.69 -19.15 -7.91
N THR A 112 9.98 -19.15 -7.60
CA THR A 112 10.54 -19.29 -6.25
C THR A 112 10.88 -17.94 -5.59
N LEU A 113 10.71 -16.83 -6.30
CA LEU A 113 10.89 -15.46 -5.82
C LEU A 113 9.52 -14.79 -5.65
N TYR A 114 9.32 -14.13 -4.52
CA TYR A 114 8.03 -13.55 -4.12
C TYR A 114 8.18 -12.07 -3.74
N VAL A 115 7.14 -11.28 -4.00
CA VAL A 115 7.04 -9.90 -3.51
C VAL A 115 5.75 -9.74 -2.71
N VAL A 116 5.89 -9.35 -1.44
CA VAL A 116 4.78 -9.21 -0.50
C VAL A 116 4.98 -7.91 0.28
N ASP A 117 4.48 -6.81 -0.27
CA ASP A 117 4.67 -5.44 0.21
C ASP A 117 3.66 -4.48 -0.45
N GLY A 118 3.64 -3.20 -0.07
CA GLY A 118 2.98 -2.12 -0.80
C GLY A 118 3.36 -2.06 -2.29
N ALA A 119 4.53 -2.58 -2.67
CA ALA A 119 4.93 -2.70 -4.07
C ALA A 119 4.00 -3.60 -4.93
N ALA A 120 3.30 -4.55 -4.30
CA ALA A 120 2.35 -5.46 -4.96
C ALA A 120 1.00 -4.81 -5.27
N ILE A 121 0.69 -3.67 -4.64
CA ILE A 121 -0.60 -2.98 -4.76
C ILE A 121 -0.73 -2.37 -6.16
N SER A 122 -1.70 -2.85 -6.95
CA SER A 122 -1.87 -2.48 -8.36
C SER A 122 -2.59 -1.15 -8.61
N ALA A 123 -3.20 -0.55 -7.58
CA ALA A 123 -3.97 0.68 -7.72
C ALA A 123 -3.94 1.54 -6.45
N ASN A 124 -4.15 2.85 -6.59
CA ASN A 124 -4.26 3.75 -5.45
C ASN A 124 -5.51 3.41 -4.63
N LEU A 125 -5.32 3.08 -3.34
CA LEU A 125 -6.39 2.71 -2.43
C LEU A 125 -7.17 3.93 -1.90
N GLY A 126 -6.62 5.15 -2.01
CA GLY A 126 -7.21 6.37 -1.45
C GLY A 126 -7.24 6.43 0.08
N VAL A 127 -6.77 5.39 0.77
CA VAL A 127 -6.73 5.21 2.23
C VAL A 127 -5.42 4.57 2.68
N ASN A 128 -5.19 4.48 4.00
CA ASN A 128 -3.97 3.90 4.55
C ASN A 128 -3.79 2.44 4.09
N PRO A 129 -2.66 2.09 3.46
CA PRO A 129 -2.50 0.79 2.81
C PRO A 129 -2.17 -0.36 3.77
N SER A 130 -1.83 -0.09 5.04
CA SER A 130 -1.29 -1.09 5.98
C SER A 130 -2.12 -2.38 6.06
N LEU A 131 -3.44 -2.25 6.26
CA LEU A 131 -4.33 -3.41 6.35
C LEU A 131 -4.52 -4.14 5.01
N SER A 132 -4.46 -3.41 3.88
CA SER A 132 -4.52 -4.03 2.55
C SER A 132 -3.25 -4.82 2.24
N ILE A 133 -2.08 -4.29 2.62
CA ILE A 133 -0.80 -4.99 2.51
C ILE A 133 -0.81 -6.24 3.38
N ALA A 134 -1.25 -6.13 4.64
CA ALA A 134 -1.37 -7.27 5.55
C ALA A 134 -2.32 -8.34 4.98
N ALA A 135 -3.50 -7.94 4.49
CA ALA A 135 -4.47 -8.87 3.90
C ALA A 135 -3.91 -9.59 2.65
N GLN A 136 -3.21 -8.88 1.76
CA GLN A 136 -2.57 -9.50 0.60
C GLN A 136 -1.43 -10.45 1.02
N ALA A 137 -0.63 -10.06 2.02
CA ALA A 137 0.45 -10.87 2.55
C ALA A 137 -0.04 -12.17 3.17
N GLU A 138 -1.05 -12.08 4.03
CA GLU A 138 -1.69 -13.24 4.65
C GLU A 138 -2.33 -14.14 3.60
N ARG A 139 -3.06 -13.55 2.63
CA ARG A 139 -3.62 -14.31 1.51
C ARG A 139 -2.51 -15.06 0.76
N ALA A 140 -1.44 -14.38 0.34
CA ALA A 140 -0.36 -14.99 -0.44
C ALA A 140 0.31 -16.16 0.30
N ALA A 141 0.66 -15.95 1.58
CA ALA A 141 1.28 -16.98 2.42
C ALA A 141 0.34 -18.17 2.66
N SER A 142 -0.95 -17.92 2.82
CA SER A 142 -1.95 -18.97 3.06
C SER A 142 -2.14 -19.92 1.88
N LEU A 143 -1.66 -19.56 0.68
CA LEU A 143 -1.73 -20.39 -0.53
C LEU A 143 -0.44 -21.16 -0.80
N TRP A 144 0.58 -21.04 0.06
CA TRP A 144 1.82 -21.78 -0.09
C TRP A 144 1.65 -23.25 0.36
N PRO A 145 2.24 -24.22 -0.36
CA PRO A 145 2.22 -25.61 0.07
C PRO A 145 3.03 -25.78 1.35
N ASN A 146 2.68 -26.77 2.18
CA ASN A 146 3.60 -27.18 3.24
C ASN A 146 4.87 -27.78 2.62
N LYS A 147 5.96 -27.77 3.39
CA LYS A 147 7.24 -28.33 2.94
C LYS A 147 7.07 -29.80 2.53
N GLY A 148 7.38 -30.10 1.27
CA GLY A 148 7.27 -31.45 0.70
C GLY A 148 5.92 -31.75 0.05
N GLU A 149 4.93 -30.87 0.17
CA GLU A 149 3.67 -30.97 -0.57
C GLU A 149 3.80 -30.38 -1.98
N THR A 150 2.98 -30.89 -2.89
CA THR A 150 2.85 -30.32 -4.24
C THR A 150 2.20 -28.94 -4.18
N ASP A 151 2.79 -27.97 -4.87
CA ASP A 151 2.18 -26.66 -5.06
C ASP A 151 0.88 -26.77 -5.86
N ARG A 152 -0.24 -26.36 -5.26
CA ARG A 152 -1.57 -26.40 -5.89
C ARG A 152 -1.92 -25.12 -6.65
N ARG A 153 -1.06 -24.10 -6.58
CA ARG A 153 -1.25 -22.87 -7.34
C ARG A 153 -1.08 -23.16 -8.83
N PRO A 154 -1.99 -22.69 -9.69
CA PRO A 154 -1.81 -22.76 -11.14
C PRO A 154 -0.42 -22.27 -11.56
N PRO A 155 0.25 -22.92 -12.53
CA PRO A 155 1.46 -22.40 -13.16
C PRO A 155 1.27 -20.98 -13.70
N GLN A 156 2.36 -20.22 -13.85
CA GLN A 156 2.31 -18.92 -14.52
C GLN A 156 1.85 -19.08 -15.98
N GLY A 157 0.95 -18.21 -16.43
CA GLY A 157 0.32 -18.27 -17.75
C GLY A 157 -1.03 -19.00 -17.78
N GLU A 158 -1.39 -19.72 -16.70
CA GLU A 158 -2.75 -20.23 -16.53
C GLU A 158 -3.68 -19.16 -15.93
N PRO A 159 -5.00 -19.22 -16.24
CA PRO A 159 -5.98 -18.34 -15.63
C PRO A 159 -6.00 -18.42 -14.10
N TYR A 160 -6.30 -17.28 -13.46
CA TYR A 160 -6.49 -17.23 -12.02
C TYR A 160 -7.57 -18.21 -11.53
N ARG A 161 -7.28 -18.87 -10.41
CA ARG A 161 -8.20 -19.75 -9.71
C ARG A 161 -8.23 -19.37 -8.24
N ARG A 162 -9.43 -19.16 -7.70
CA ARG A 162 -9.58 -19.00 -6.26
C ARG A 162 -9.26 -20.33 -5.59
N LEU A 163 -8.29 -20.32 -4.68
CA LEU A 163 -7.88 -21.48 -3.90
C LEU A 163 -8.38 -21.33 -2.47
N ALA A 164 -8.75 -22.46 -1.88
CA ALA A 164 -8.89 -22.54 -0.45
C ALA A 164 -7.50 -22.40 0.20
N PRO A 165 -7.38 -21.72 1.33
CA PRO A 165 -6.12 -21.63 2.05
C PRO A 165 -5.67 -23.00 2.57
N ILE A 166 -4.36 -23.16 2.73
CA ILE A 166 -3.70 -24.38 3.19
C ILE A 166 -3.36 -24.22 4.67
N GLN A 167 -3.79 -25.18 5.49
CA GLN A 167 -3.45 -25.18 6.92
C GLN A 167 -1.97 -25.57 7.09
N PRO A 168 -1.19 -24.79 7.88
CA PRO A 168 0.19 -25.14 8.15
C PRO A 168 0.28 -26.39 9.04
N ALA A 169 1.14 -27.35 8.68
CA ALA A 169 1.42 -28.53 9.50
C ALA A 169 2.13 -28.17 10.82
N HIS A 170 2.91 -27.09 10.80
CA HIS A 170 3.66 -26.57 11.95
C HIS A 170 3.38 -25.07 12.11
N PRO A 171 2.24 -24.68 12.71
CA PRO A 171 1.91 -23.26 12.91
C PRO A 171 2.90 -22.62 13.88
N VAL A 172 3.42 -21.44 13.52
CA VAL A 172 4.31 -20.64 14.38
C VAL A 172 3.52 -19.96 15.51
N VAL A 173 2.28 -19.57 15.23
CA VAL A 173 1.41 -18.93 16.23
C VAL A 173 0.57 -20.00 16.94
N PRO A 174 0.63 -20.08 18.29
CA PRO A 174 -0.19 -21.01 19.07
C PRO A 174 -1.69 -20.80 18.84
N ALA A 175 -2.48 -21.88 18.93
CA ALA A 175 -3.92 -21.84 18.63
C ALA A 175 -4.74 -20.96 19.58
N ASP A 176 -4.26 -20.77 20.81
CA ASP A 176 -4.87 -19.94 21.85
C ASP A 176 -4.44 -18.47 21.80
N ALA A 177 -3.40 -18.14 21.02
CA ALA A 177 -2.90 -16.77 20.92
C ALA A 177 -3.90 -15.85 20.18
N PRO A 178 -3.92 -14.54 20.50
CA PRO A 178 -4.78 -13.58 19.79
C PRO A 178 -4.55 -13.54 18.27
N GLY A 179 -3.31 -13.77 17.82
CA GLY A 179 -2.94 -13.81 16.40
C GLY A 179 -3.03 -15.19 15.75
N ALA A 180 -3.64 -16.18 16.42
CA ALA A 180 -3.80 -17.51 15.85
C ALA A 180 -4.56 -17.45 14.53
N LEU A 181 -4.14 -18.25 13.55
CA LEU A 181 -4.89 -18.40 12.30
C LEU A 181 -6.27 -18.99 12.59
N ARG A 182 -7.32 -18.16 12.47
CA ARG A 182 -8.71 -18.55 12.67
C ARG A 182 -9.44 -18.48 11.34
N TRP A 183 -9.85 -19.63 10.84
CA TRP A 183 -10.76 -19.71 9.70
C TRP A 183 -12.15 -19.30 10.17
N LEU A 184 -12.41 -17.99 10.16
CA LEU A 184 -13.77 -17.50 10.30
C LEU A 184 -14.52 -17.88 9.01
N PRO A 185 -15.70 -18.50 9.08
CA PRO A 185 -16.54 -18.64 7.90
C PRO A 185 -16.90 -17.23 7.41
N ILE A 186 -16.23 -16.80 6.34
CA ILE A 186 -16.60 -15.59 5.60
C ILE A 186 -17.47 -16.07 4.45
N ASP A 187 -18.75 -16.22 4.73
CA ASP A 187 -19.73 -16.42 3.67
C ASP A 187 -19.85 -15.12 2.86
N PRO A 188 -19.70 -15.17 1.53
CA PRO A 188 -19.96 -13.99 0.71
C PRO A 188 -21.40 -13.55 0.96
N VAL A 189 -21.60 -12.31 1.40
CA VAL A 189 -22.94 -11.75 1.49
C VAL A 189 -23.43 -11.57 0.05
N SER A 190 -24.31 -12.46 -0.41
CA SER A 190 -24.94 -12.36 -1.73
C SER A 190 -25.98 -11.25 -1.73
N ASN A 191 -25.56 -9.99 -1.73
CA ASN A 191 -26.49 -8.89 -2.00
C ASN A 191 -26.54 -8.67 -3.51
N ALA A 192 -27.22 -9.59 -4.19
CA ALA A 192 -27.85 -9.34 -5.48
C ALA A 192 -29.36 -9.37 -5.23
N GLY A 193 -29.90 -8.21 -4.89
CA GLY A 193 -31.31 -7.90 -4.78
C GLY A 193 -31.54 -6.49 -5.30
#